data_AF-A0A250L0S1-F1
#
_entry.id   AF-A0A250L0S1-F1
#
_cell.length_a   1.000
_cell.length_b   1.000
_cell.length_c   1.000
_cell.angle_alpha   90.00
_cell.angle_beta   90.00
_cell.angle_gamma   90.00
#
_symmetry.space_group_name_H-M   'P 1'
#
loop_
_entity.id
_entity.type
_entity.pdbx_description
1 polymer ?
#
loop_
_entity_poly.entity_id
_entity_poly.type
_entity_poly.pdbx_seq_one_letter_code
_entity_poly.pdbx_strand_id
1 'polypeptide(L)'
;MSKTQEKLQQVPSLLARSASAAGRRNALIRNLAAAAFLAVLLPLDRAEAIPIVMNFTTEPGLVTGTIVWDADSPTSPINSLSSIDLSIDGHDFTLAEVGFAVGFENDGVIGGLVSGVGGLFFSNNDFRIEWDAANLTPISFIYTIPTSGGALFLPRLSPSSA
;
A
#
# COMPACT_ATOMS: atom_id res chain seq x y z
N MET A 1 36.02 6.17 -103.00
CA MET A 1 37.09 5.19 -102.74
C MET A 1 37.40 5.27 -101.24
N SER A 2 36.77 4.50 -100.36
CA SER A 2 36.83 3.04 -100.11
C SER A 2 38.21 2.53 -99.66
N LYS A 3 38.19 1.78 -98.54
CA LYS A 3 39.20 0.94 -97.83
C LYS A 3 39.23 1.32 -96.33
N THR A 4 38.59 0.66 -95.35
CA THR A 4 38.18 -0.75 -95.11
C THR A 4 39.34 -1.69 -94.70
N GLN A 5 39.33 -2.05 -93.40
CA GLN A 5 39.83 -3.28 -92.69
C GLN A 5 41.36 -3.41 -92.47
N GLU A 6 41.92 -4.03 -91.40
CA GLU A 6 41.43 -4.90 -90.32
C GLU A 6 42.54 -5.07 -89.25
N LYS A 7 42.17 -5.43 -88.00
CA LYS A 7 42.67 -6.62 -87.25
C LYS A 7 42.81 -6.44 -85.72
N LEU A 8 41.80 -6.98 -85.02
CA LEU A 8 41.81 -7.78 -83.78
C LEU A 8 42.79 -7.42 -82.63
N GLN A 9 42.23 -7.04 -81.47
CA GLN A 9 42.59 -7.66 -80.19
C GLN A 9 41.50 -7.49 -79.13
N GLN A 10 41.36 -8.54 -78.32
CA GLN A 10 40.23 -8.96 -77.51
C GLN A 10 39.83 -7.99 -76.36
N VAL A 11 38.53 -7.93 -76.14
CA VAL A 11 37.89 -7.37 -74.94
C VAL A 11 38.06 -8.35 -73.78
N PRO A 12 38.63 -7.95 -72.62
CA PRO A 12 38.57 -8.78 -71.42
C PRO A 12 37.17 -8.71 -70.81
N SER A 13 36.53 -9.86 -70.71
CA SER A 13 35.33 -10.07 -69.91
C SER A 13 35.66 -10.22 -68.42
N LEU A 14 34.73 -9.71 -67.59
CA LEU A 14 34.44 -10.07 -66.20
C LEU A 14 35.34 -9.54 -65.08
N LEU A 15 34.81 -8.55 -64.34
CA LEU A 15 34.67 -8.64 -62.88
C LEU A 15 33.69 -7.59 -62.33
N ALA A 16 32.79 -8.06 -61.45
CA ALA A 16 31.98 -7.33 -60.47
C ALA A 16 30.92 -6.35 -61.03
N ARG A 17 29.74 -6.82 -61.42
CA ARG A 17 28.59 -7.13 -60.55
C ARG A 17 28.09 -5.90 -59.78
N SER A 18 27.00 -5.33 -60.30
CA SER A 18 26.08 -4.39 -59.67
C SER A 18 25.86 -4.66 -58.18
N ALA A 19 26.40 -3.80 -57.32
CA ALA A 19 26.00 -3.72 -55.91
C ALA A 19 24.65 -2.99 -55.83
N SER A 20 23.60 -3.80 -55.83
CA SER A 20 22.21 -3.40 -55.60
C SER A 20 22.07 -2.57 -54.32
N ALA A 21 21.21 -1.55 -54.40
CA ALA A 21 20.68 -0.74 -53.32
C ALA A 21 19.90 -1.57 -52.27
N ALA A 22 20.60 -2.45 -51.54
CA ALA A 22 20.09 -3.31 -50.49
C ALA A 22 20.79 -3.08 -49.13
N GLY A 23 21.64 -2.06 -49.03
CA GLY A 23 22.44 -1.79 -47.83
C GLY A 23 21.92 -0.72 -46.87
N ARG A 24 20.87 0.05 -47.24
CA ARG A 24 20.42 1.22 -46.45
C ARG A 24 19.06 1.08 -45.77
N ARG A 25 18.38 -0.06 -45.90
CA ARG A 25 17.13 -0.36 -45.17
C ARG A 25 17.31 -1.27 -43.96
N ASN A 26 18.54 -1.66 -43.63
CA ASN A 26 18.84 -2.54 -42.49
C ASN A 26 19.39 -1.83 -41.24
N ALA A 27 19.45 -0.49 -41.23
CA ALA A 27 19.96 0.28 -40.09
C ALA A 27 18.86 0.91 -39.20
N LEU A 28 17.59 0.84 -39.61
CA LEU A 28 16.47 1.48 -38.88
C LEU A 28 15.51 0.50 -38.18
N ILE A 29 15.72 -0.81 -38.29
CA ILE A 29 14.90 -1.85 -37.60
C ILE A 29 15.70 -2.58 -36.50
N ARG A 30 16.96 -2.21 -36.26
CA ARG A 30 17.81 -2.88 -35.25
C ARG A 30 17.83 -2.23 -33.86
N ASN A 31 17.26 -1.04 -33.69
CA ASN A 31 17.27 -0.32 -32.41
C ASN A 31 15.85 0.00 -31.87
N LEU A 32 14.86 -0.85 -32.14
CA LEU A 32 13.51 -0.74 -31.53
C LEU A 32 13.12 -1.96 -30.69
N ALA A 33 14.08 -2.79 -30.29
CA ALA A 33 13.87 -3.97 -29.46
C ALA A 33 14.76 -3.99 -28.20
N ALA A 34 15.06 -2.80 -27.63
CA ALA A 34 15.85 -2.66 -26.41
C ALA A 34 15.30 -1.60 -25.43
N ALA A 35 14.00 -1.29 -25.52
CA ALA A 35 13.32 -0.40 -24.56
C ALA A 35 11.96 -0.94 -24.10
N ALA A 36 11.72 -2.24 -24.28
CA ALA A 36 10.48 -2.88 -23.88
C ALA A 36 10.81 -4.23 -23.23
N PHE A 37 11.51 -4.20 -22.09
CA PHE A 37 11.57 -5.28 -21.07
C PHE A 37 12.48 -4.88 -19.90
N LEU A 38 12.41 -3.62 -19.46
CA LEU A 38 13.07 -3.16 -18.22
C LEU A 38 12.03 -2.68 -17.19
N ALA A 39 10.91 -3.40 -17.09
CA ALA A 39 9.89 -3.19 -16.06
C ALA A 39 9.59 -4.47 -15.25
N VAL A 40 10.37 -5.54 -15.42
CA VAL A 40 10.04 -6.88 -14.87
C VAL A 40 10.91 -7.30 -13.68
N LEU A 41 11.74 -6.41 -13.14
CA LEU A 41 12.62 -6.74 -12.00
C LEU A 41 12.78 -5.59 -10.99
N LEU A 42 11.84 -4.66 -10.93
CA LEU A 42 11.59 -4.07 -9.62
C LEU A 42 10.82 -5.17 -8.87
N PRO A 43 11.33 -5.69 -7.74
CA PRO A 43 10.37 -6.23 -6.78
C PRO A 43 9.36 -5.10 -6.59
N LEU A 44 8.11 -5.33 -7.00
CA LEU A 44 7.03 -4.74 -6.24
C LEU A 44 7.18 -5.39 -4.87
N ASP A 45 8.09 -4.87 -4.05
CA ASP A 45 7.98 -5.00 -2.62
C ASP A 45 6.63 -4.34 -2.34
N ARG A 46 5.56 -5.14 -2.34
CA ARG A 46 4.42 -4.76 -1.54
C ARG A 46 5.04 -4.54 -0.17
N ALA A 47 4.94 -3.32 0.35
CA ALA A 47 5.18 -3.10 1.75
C ALA A 47 4.44 -4.22 2.48
N GLU A 48 5.20 -5.11 3.13
CA GLU A 48 4.59 -6.18 3.89
C GLU A 48 3.85 -5.48 5.02
N ALA A 49 2.55 -5.72 5.10
CA ALA A 49 1.73 -5.03 6.08
C ALA A 49 2.24 -5.41 7.48
N ILE A 50 2.58 -4.40 8.27
CA ILE A 50 3.21 -4.58 9.58
C ILE A 50 2.09 -4.61 10.63
N PRO A 51 2.02 -5.66 11.48
CA PRO A 51 1.06 -5.70 12.57
C PRO A 51 1.45 -4.69 13.65
N ILE A 52 0.54 -3.78 13.98
CA ILE A 52 0.67 -2.85 15.09
C ILE A 52 -0.26 -3.29 16.21
N VAL A 53 0.29 -3.43 17.41
CA VAL A 53 -0.40 -3.94 18.60
C VAL A 53 -0.63 -2.80 19.58
N MET A 54 -1.87 -2.58 20.01
CA MET A 54 -2.22 -1.63 21.07
C MET A 54 -2.88 -2.38 22.23
N ASN A 55 -2.36 -2.16 23.44
CA ASN A 55 -2.86 -2.79 24.66
C ASN A 55 -3.61 -1.79 25.55
N PHE A 56 -4.69 -2.26 26.18
CA PHE A 56 -5.57 -1.50 27.05
C PHE A 56 -5.62 -2.17 28.43
N THR A 57 -5.42 -1.41 29.49
CA THR A 57 -5.72 -1.86 30.86
C THR A 57 -6.08 -0.64 31.70
N THR A 58 -7.18 -0.73 32.44
CA THR A 58 -7.59 0.32 33.39
C THR A 58 -7.65 -0.23 34.78
N GLU A 59 -7.66 0.68 35.76
CA GLU A 59 -7.97 0.36 37.14
C GLU A 59 -9.30 1.03 37.51
N PRO A 60 -10.28 0.30 38.07
CA PRO A 60 -10.23 -1.11 38.52
C PRO A 60 -10.67 -2.14 37.45
N GLY A 61 -9.90 -2.33 36.38
CA GLY A 61 -10.09 -3.43 35.42
C GLY A 61 -11.28 -3.31 34.46
N LEU A 62 -11.91 -2.14 34.37
CA LEU A 62 -13.12 -1.93 33.55
C LEU A 62 -12.86 -2.06 32.04
N VAL A 63 -11.62 -1.90 31.62
CA VAL A 63 -11.19 -1.99 30.22
C VAL A 63 -9.92 -2.81 30.21
N THR A 64 -9.94 -3.91 29.48
CA THR A 64 -8.78 -4.76 29.23
C THR A 64 -8.79 -5.16 27.77
N GLY A 65 -7.63 -5.21 27.14
CA GLY A 65 -7.57 -5.83 25.83
C GLY A 65 -6.39 -5.50 24.95
N THR A 66 -6.51 -5.95 23.71
CA THR A 66 -5.59 -5.72 22.61
C THR A 66 -6.34 -5.49 21.31
N ILE A 67 -5.89 -4.52 20.51
CA ILE A 67 -6.30 -4.35 19.11
C ILE A 67 -5.05 -4.48 18.25
N VAL A 68 -5.15 -5.26 17.19
CA VAL A 68 -4.09 -5.44 16.19
C VAL A 68 -4.62 -5.00 14.83
N TRP A 69 -3.84 -4.18 14.14
CA TRP A 69 -4.14 -3.74 12.78
C TRP A 69 -2.89 -3.77 11.90
N ASP A 70 -3.12 -3.83 10.60
CA ASP A 70 -2.06 -3.79 9.60
C ASP A 70 -1.94 -2.39 9.00
N ALA A 71 -0.71 -1.96 8.73
CA ALA A 71 -0.38 -0.73 8.03
C ALA A 71 0.89 -0.91 7.18
N ASP A 72 1.11 -0.03 6.20
CA ASP A 72 2.32 -0.09 5.34
C ASP A 72 3.61 0.21 6.13
N SER A 73 3.50 0.95 7.23
CA SER A 73 4.56 1.24 8.19
C SER A 73 3.95 1.63 9.54
N PRO A 74 4.72 1.67 10.66
CA PRO A 74 4.20 2.10 11.96
C PRO A 74 3.55 3.49 11.93
N THR A 75 4.04 4.38 11.06
CA THR A 75 3.57 5.75 10.92
C THR A 75 2.62 5.96 9.74
N SER A 76 2.18 4.88 9.09
CA SER A 76 1.20 4.94 8.02
C SER A 76 -0.23 4.80 8.57
N PRO A 77 -1.24 5.29 7.83
CA PRO A 77 -2.64 5.01 8.15
C PRO A 77 -2.96 3.51 8.22
N ILE A 78 -4.05 3.18 8.92
CA ILE A 78 -4.56 1.83 9.08
C ILE A 78 -5.09 1.29 7.73
N ASN A 79 -4.67 0.09 7.36
CA ASN A 79 -5.16 -0.61 6.16
C ASN A 79 -6.29 -1.60 6.49
N SER A 80 -6.15 -2.35 7.58
CA SER A 80 -7.11 -3.38 8.02
C SER A 80 -7.00 -3.66 9.51
N LEU A 81 -8.11 -4.03 10.16
CA LEU A 81 -8.11 -4.59 11.50
C LEU A 81 -7.88 -6.11 11.41
N SER A 82 -6.91 -6.62 12.16
CA SER A 82 -6.44 -8.01 12.07
C SER A 82 -7.00 -8.85 13.21
N SER A 83 -7.02 -8.31 14.43
CA SER A 83 -7.65 -8.96 15.59
C SER A 83 -8.07 -7.98 16.66
N ILE A 84 -9.03 -8.39 17.48
CA ILE A 84 -9.44 -7.68 18.68
C ILE A 84 -9.67 -8.69 19.80
N ASP A 85 -9.22 -8.32 20.98
CA ASP A 85 -9.53 -8.93 22.27
C ASP A 85 -9.77 -7.76 23.22
N LEU A 86 -10.92 -7.10 23.15
CA LEU A 86 -11.23 -5.90 23.95
C LEU A 86 -12.47 -6.17 24.78
N SER A 87 -12.36 -6.03 26.09
CA SER A 87 -13.48 -6.07 27.03
C SER A 87 -13.66 -4.71 27.70
N ILE A 88 -14.88 -4.18 27.69
CA ILE A 88 -15.28 -2.96 28.41
C ILE A 88 -16.48 -3.30 29.30
N ASP A 89 -16.31 -3.20 30.61
CA ASP A 89 -17.33 -3.52 31.63
C ASP A 89 -17.98 -4.90 31.42
N GLY A 90 -17.17 -5.88 31.02
CA GLY A 90 -17.61 -7.25 30.75
C GLY A 90 -18.30 -7.46 29.39
N HIS A 91 -18.34 -6.43 28.53
CA HIS A 91 -18.71 -6.59 27.13
C HIS A 91 -17.47 -6.82 26.27
N ASP A 92 -17.37 -8.02 25.71
CA ASP A 92 -16.29 -8.42 24.82
C ASP A 92 -16.63 -8.05 23.37
N PHE A 93 -15.84 -7.15 22.78
CA PHE A 93 -16.00 -6.71 21.40
C PHE A 93 -15.45 -7.73 20.41
N THR A 94 -16.18 -7.92 19.32
CA THR A 94 -15.74 -8.72 18.18
C THR A 94 -15.31 -7.85 16.99
N LEU A 95 -14.55 -8.42 16.04
CA LEU A 95 -14.20 -7.70 14.80
C LEU A 95 -15.43 -7.24 13.99
N ALA A 96 -16.57 -7.90 14.14
CA ALA A 96 -17.81 -7.52 13.47
C ALA A 96 -18.47 -6.28 14.09
N GLU A 97 -18.08 -5.90 15.30
CA GLU A 97 -18.60 -4.75 16.03
C GLU A 97 -17.66 -3.54 15.98
N VAL A 98 -16.49 -3.68 15.35
CA VAL A 98 -15.45 -2.66 15.34
C VAL A 98 -15.08 -2.28 13.91
N GLY A 99 -14.91 -0.98 13.70
CA GLY A 99 -14.43 -0.43 12.44
C GLY A 99 -13.35 0.61 12.67
N PHE A 100 -12.82 1.10 11.55
CA PHE A 100 -11.88 2.20 11.54
C PHE A 100 -12.23 3.19 10.43
N ALA A 101 -11.82 4.44 10.62
CA ALA A 101 -11.94 5.51 9.67
C ALA A 101 -10.60 6.24 9.61
N VAL A 102 -10.12 6.48 8.39
CA VAL A 102 -8.88 7.24 8.15
C VAL A 102 -9.27 8.69 7.90
N GLY A 103 -8.66 9.60 8.65
CA GLY A 103 -8.84 11.04 8.55
C GLY A 103 -7.91 11.67 7.52
N PHE A 104 -7.61 12.96 7.71
CA PHE A 104 -6.59 13.64 6.92
C PHE A 104 -5.20 13.29 7.46
N GLU A 105 -4.24 13.12 6.55
CA GLU A 105 -2.85 12.80 6.87
C GLU A 105 -2.71 11.47 7.65
N ASN A 106 -2.29 11.55 8.92
CA ASN A 106 -1.98 10.39 9.76
C ASN A 106 -3.03 10.18 10.86
N ASP A 107 -4.09 10.98 10.86
CA ASP A 107 -5.16 10.88 11.84
C ASP A 107 -6.11 9.74 11.47
N GLY A 108 -6.64 9.07 12.49
CA GLY A 108 -7.61 8.01 12.32
C GLY A 108 -8.45 7.77 13.56
N VAL A 109 -9.50 7.00 13.39
CA VAL A 109 -10.36 6.55 14.47
C VAL A 109 -10.55 5.06 14.37
N ILE A 110 -10.41 4.36 15.49
CA ILE A 110 -10.91 2.98 15.67
C ILE A 110 -12.07 3.06 16.66
N GLY A 111 -13.19 2.41 16.38
CA GLY A 111 -14.34 2.48 17.28
C GLY A 111 -15.41 1.45 17.01
N GLY A 112 -16.39 1.42 17.90
CA GLY A 112 -17.57 0.57 17.73
C GLY A 112 -18.41 0.99 16.52
N LEU A 113 -19.09 0.02 15.94
CA LEU A 113 -19.98 0.22 14.79
C LEU A 113 -21.41 0.54 15.20
N VAL A 114 -21.79 0.27 16.45
CA VAL A 114 -23.16 0.46 16.97
C VAL A 114 -23.62 1.91 16.78
N SER A 115 -22.75 2.88 17.10
CA SER A 115 -23.01 4.32 16.89
C SER A 115 -22.36 4.87 15.62
N GLY A 116 -21.76 4.01 14.79
CA GLY A 116 -20.85 4.37 13.71
C GLY A 116 -19.44 4.66 14.21
N VAL A 117 -18.44 4.46 13.35
CA VAL A 117 -17.02 4.65 13.70
C VAL A 117 -16.77 6.08 14.18
N GLY A 118 -16.48 6.23 15.47
CA GLY A 118 -16.24 7.52 16.13
C GLY A 118 -17.47 8.17 16.77
N GLY A 119 -18.66 7.60 16.55
CA GLY A 119 -19.87 7.94 17.29
C GLY A 119 -19.83 7.34 18.70
N LEU A 120 -20.42 8.05 19.65
CA LEU A 120 -20.62 7.56 21.02
C LEU A 120 -22.03 7.97 21.44
N PHE A 121 -22.89 6.99 21.73
CA PHE A 121 -24.21 7.24 22.27
C PHE A 121 -24.33 6.64 23.68
N PHE A 122 -24.76 7.48 24.63
CA PHE A 122 -25.12 7.03 25.96
C PHE A 122 -26.22 5.97 25.84
N SER A 123 -26.11 4.89 26.62
CA SER A 123 -26.92 3.66 26.62
C SER A 123 -26.36 2.48 25.82
N ASN A 124 -25.31 2.66 25.00
CA ASN A 124 -24.68 1.56 24.26
C ASN A 124 -23.30 1.23 24.82
N ASN A 125 -22.89 -0.03 24.69
CA ASN A 125 -21.47 -0.37 24.74
C ASN A 125 -20.83 0.15 23.46
N ASP A 126 -19.97 1.16 23.59
CA ASP A 126 -19.29 1.75 22.45
C ASP A 126 -17.95 2.33 22.87
N PHE A 127 -17.06 2.55 21.91
CA PHE A 127 -15.77 3.16 22.16
C PHE A 127 -15.24 3.91 20.94
N ARG A 128 -14.30 4.80 21.22
CA ARG A 128 -13.55 5.58 20.25
C ARG A 128 -12.10 5.70 20.70
N ILE A 129 -11.19 5.29 19.84
CA ILE A 129 -9.76 5.58 19.90
C ILE A 129 -9.50 6.60 18.80
N GLU A 130 -9.09 7.81 19.16
CA GLU A 130 -8.48 8.72 18.21
C GLU A 130 -6.98 8.43 18.14
N TRP A 131 -6.47 8.32 16.94
CA TRP A 131 -5.13 7.85 16.65
C TRP A 131 -4.40 8.85 15.76
N ASP A 132 -3.13 9.09 16.09
CA ASP A 132 -2.18 9.77 15.22
C ASP A 132 -1.02 8.81 14.92
N ALA A 133 -0.96 8.34 13.67
CA ALA A 133 0.08 7.40 13.25
C ALA A 133 1.47 8.03 13.30
N ALA A 134 1.61 9.34 13.12
CA ALA A 134 2.92 9.99 13.12
C ALA A 134 3.60 9.94 14.48
N ASN A 135 2.81 10.03 15.56
CA ASN A 135 3.32 10.09 16.93
C ASN A 135 3.35 8.74 17.65
N LEU A 136 2.80 7.68 17.05
CA LEU A 136 2.67 6.35 17.66
C LEU A 136 2.05 6.44 19.07
N THR A 137 1.07 7.32 19.23
CA THR A 137 0.35 7.50 20.50
C THR A 137 -1.11 7.77 20.20
N PRO A 138 -2.04 7.03 20.83
CA PRO A 138 -3.45 7.38 20.78
C PRO A 138 -3.66 8.76 21.39
N ILE A 139 -4.39 9.61 20.69
CA ILE A 139 -4.76 10.95 21.14
C ILE A 139 -5.75 10.84 22.29
N SER A 140 -6.75 9.98 22.13
CA SER A 140 -7.78 9.77 23.12
C SER A 140 -8.34 8.35 23.06
N PHE A 141 -8.83 7.87 24.19
CA PHE A 141 -9.68 6.70 24.27
C PHE A 141 -10.87 7.02 25.15
N ILE A 142 -12.05 6.85 24.57
CA ILE A 142 -13.33 7.19 25.19
C ILE A 142 -14.25 5.99 24.98
N TYR A 143 -15.00 5.62 26.01
CA TYR A 143 -15.99 4.56 25.91
C TYR A 143 -17.28 4.93 26.62
N THR A 144 -18.37 4.29 26.22
CA THR A 144 -19.68 4.34 26.88
C THR A 144 -20.06 2.95 27.34
N ILE A 145 -20.74 2.88 28.48
CA ILE A 145 -21.39 1.67 28.97
C ILE A 145 -22.86 1.98 29.29
N PRO A 146 -23.79 1.04 29.11
CA PRO A 146 -25.23 1.28 29.28
C PRO A 146 -25.64 1.88 30.62
N THR A 147 -24.85 1.63 31.67
CA THR A 147 -25.15 1.97 33.06
C THR A 147 -24.51 3.27 33.55
N SER A 148 -23.51 3.79 32.85
CA SER A 148 -22.83 5.03 33.20
C SER A 148 -23.11 6.07 32.11
N GLY A 149 -23.85 7.12 32.45
CA GLY A 149 -24.18 8.21 31.52
C GLY A 149 -22.98 9.11 31.16
N GLY A 150 -21.77 8.57 31.07
CA GLY A 150 -20.54 9.34 30.89
C GLY A 150 -19.47 8.59 30.09
N ALA A 151 -18.55 9.37 29.53
CA ALA A 151 -17.39 8.93 28.76
C ALA A 151 -16.14 9.00 29.66
N LEU A 152 -15.37 7.91 29.75
CA LEU A 152 -14.15 7.86 30.56
C LEU A 152 -12.89 7.92 29.67
N PHE A 153 -11.93 8.78 30.05
CA PHE A 153 -10.69 9.02 29.31
C PHE A 153 -9.52 8.28 29.95
N LEU A 154 -8.70 7.60 29.13
CA LEU A 154 -7.50 6.91 29.62
C LEU A 154 -6.21 7.57 29.13
N PRO A 155 -5.30 7.98 30.03
CA PRO A 155 -4.09 8.71 29.67
C PRO A 155 -2.91 7.81 29.27
N ARG A 156 -3.06 6.47 29.20
CA ARG A 156 -1.93 5.60 28.90
C ARG A 156 -2.31 4.47 27.95
N LEU A 157 -2.07 4.73 26.67
CA LEU A 157 -2.04 3.72 25.63
C LEU A 157 -0.64 3.75 25.00
N SER A 158 -0.06 2.59 24.76
CA SER A 158 1.24 2.48 24.13
C SER A 158 1.15 1.42 23.05
N PRO A 159 1.31 1.82 21.77
CA PRO A 159 1.41 0.88 20.67
C PRO A 159 2.82 0.29 20.60
N SER A 160 2.92 -0.92 20.09
CA SER A 160 4.18 -1.57 19.75
C SER A 160 4.03 -2.31 18.43
N SER A 161 5.03 -2.22 17.56
CA SER A 161 5.16 -3.13 16.42
C SER A 161 5.79 -4.45 16.90
N ALA A 162 5.23 -5.57 16.45
CA ALA A 162 5.82 -6.90 16.68
C ALA A 162 7.02 -7.17 15.75
#